data_AF-A0A9X5XIY2-F1
#
_entry.id   AF-A0A9X5XIY2-F1
#
_cell.length_a   1.000
_cell.length_b   1.000
_cell.length_c   1.000
_cell.angle_alpha   90.00
_cell.angle_beta   90.00
_cell.angle_gamma   90.00
#
_symmetry.space_group_name_H-M   'P 1'
#
loop_
_entity.id
_entity.type
_entity.pdbx_description
1 polymer ?
#
loop_
_entity_poly.entity_id
_entity_poly.type
_entity_poly.pdbx_seq_one_letter_code
_entity_poly.pdbx_strand_id
1 'polypeptide(L)'
;MERFKAEQRAARRSGGKMPEDPGPPPTGFALLPWLLMGMGAFSNLLQGKTANPWIGGLGLFTFNSLYIYVTFRAFVKEAREARSTKVALALMGLVTCALALGYGGSWLYFFPLLGLATGAVLRGPRLGQIGLGLTALAAVVSFVRAGWDAVNVAYGTFLSTMVTAAILSLSEAVRELRAAREELARRAVEKERLRFSRDLHDLLGHTLSVIVVKSEAARRLAPRDLDAALTQITDIESVGRQALTEIREAVTGYREGSLTTELDRARSALSAASVDPVVRQSGAPLTPQNEALLGWVVREAVTNVVRHSGATRCE
;
A
#
# COMPACT_ATOMS: atom_id res chain seq x y z
N MET A 1 -9.38 9.18 -6.61
CA MET A 1 -10.67 8.45 -6.51
C MET A 1 -10.93 7.50 -7.67
N GLU A 2 -10.72 7.89 -8.94
CA GLU A 2 -11.07 7.00 -10.07
C GLU A 2 -10.21 5.73 -10.17
N ARG A 3 -8.89 5.83 -9.95
CA ARG A 3 -8.00 4.66 -9.88
C ARG A 3 -8.40 3.68 -8.78
N PHE A 4 -8.75 4.19 -7.60
CA PHE A 4 -9.21 3.39 -6.47
C PHE A 4 -10.53 2.66 -6.76
N LYS A 5 -11.48 3.31 -7.45
CA LYS A 5 -12.72 2.67 -7.92
C LYS A 5 -12.45 1.58 -8.96
N ALA A 6 -11.45 1.75 -9.83
CA ALA A 6 -11.04 0.74 -10.80
C ALA A 6 -10.37 -0.47 -10.12
N GLU A 7 -9.50 -0.23 -9.14
CA GLU A 7 -8.87 -1.27 -8.32
C GLU A 7 -9.88 -2.03 -7.45
N GLN A 8 -10.88 -1.37 -6.88
CA GLN A 8 -11.99 -2.04 -6.18
C GLN A 8 -12.82 -2.94 -7.12
N ARG A 9 -13.09 -2.47 -8.35
CA ARG A 9 -13.81 -3.27 -9.36
C ARG A 9 -13.00 -4.48 -9.80
N ALA A 10 -11.67 -4.35 -9.90
CA ALA A 10 -10.77 -5.47 -10.20
C ALA A 10 -10.69 -6.47 -9.04
N ALA A 11 -10.52 -6.00 -7.79
CA ALA A 11 -10.46 -6.85 -6.60
C ALA A 11 -11.78 -7.62 -6.34
N ARG A 12 -12.95 -6.98 -6.60
CA ARG A 12 -14.25 -7.66 -6.56
C ARG A 12 -14.39 -8.77 -7.59
N ARG A 13 -13.76 -8.64 -8.77
CA ARG A 13 -13.80 -9.65 -9.83
C ARG A 13 -12.85 -10.82 -9.56
N SER A 14 -11.78 -10.62 -8.79
CA SER A 14 -10.76 -11.64 -8.51
C SER A 14 -10.88 -12.31 -7.14
N GLY A 15 -11.93 -12.02 -6.35
CA GLY A 15 -12.08 -12.53 -4.98
C GLY A 15 -10.98 -12.05 -4.01
N GLY A 16 -10.20 -11.03 -4.41
CA GLY A 16 -9.06 -10.53 -3.66
C GLY A 16 -9.48 -9.56 -2.54
N LYS A 17 -8.63 -9.43 -1.51
CA LYS A 17 -8.81 -8.46 -0.42
C LYS A 17 -9.08 -7.06 -1.00
N MET A 18 -10.20 -6.45 -0.61
CA MET A 18 -10.50 -5.07 -1.00
C MET A 18 -9.35 -4.16 -0.56
N PRO A 19 -8.88 -3.25 -1.43
CA PRO A 19 -7.94 -2.24 -0.99
C PRO A 19 -8.64 -1.40 0.10
N GLU A 20 -8.02 -1.34 1.29
CA GLU A 20 -8.49 -0.49 2.38
C GLU A 20 -8.43 0.96 1.92
N ASP A 21 -9.60 1.57 1.71
CA ASP A 21 -9.71 3.01 1.46
C ASP A 21 -9.26 3.73 2.73
N PRO A 22 -8.13 4.47 2.74
CA PRO A 22 -7.72 5.23 3.92
C PRO A 22 -8.62 6.45 4.16
N GLY A 23 -9.67 6.66 3.36
CA GLY A 23 -10.44 7.88 3.33
C GLY A 23 -9.65 9.04 2.71
N PRO A 24 -10.30 10.18 2.46
CA PRO A 24 -9.61 11.36 1.97
C PRO A 24 -8.50 11.76 2.95
N PRO A 25 -7.36 12.29 2.46
CA PRO A 25 -6.34 12.84 3.35
C PRO A 25 -6.96 13.85 4.30
N PRO A 26 -6.55 13.86 5.59
CA PRO A 26 -7.02 14.90 6.50
C PRO A 26 -6.65 16.24 5.87
N THR A 27 -7.62 17.15 5.84
CA THR A 27 -7.49 18.50 5.26
C THR A 27 -7.62 19.54 6.35
N GLY A 28 -7.31 20.81 6.03
CA GLY A 28 -7.49 21.96 6.93
C GLY A 28 -8.87 21.99 7.62
N PHE A 29 -9.90 21.47 6.94
CA PHE A 29 -11.26 21.35 7.47
C PHE A 29 -11.37 20.54 8.76
N ALA A 30 -10.52 19.54 8.98
CA ALA A 30 -10.53 18.74 10.21
C ALA A 30 -10.18 19.57 11.46
N LEU A 31 -9.48 20.70 11.27
CA LEU A 31 -9.04 21.58 12.35
C LEU A 31 -9.99 22.77 12.57
N LEU A 32 -10.93 23.03 11.67
CA LEU A 32 -11.87 24.15 11.79
C LEU A 32 -12.88 24.03 12.95
N PRO A 33 -13.45 22.86 13.28
CA PRO A 33 -14.37 22.73 14.40
C PRO A 33 -13.78 23.21 15.74
N TRP A 34 -12.46 23.15 15.89
CA TRP A 34 -11.78 23.61 17.09
C TRP A 34 -11.89 25.11 17.30
N LEU A 35 -12.13 25.93 16.26
CA LEU A 35 -12.38 27.37 16.42
C LEU A 35 -13.58 27.67 17.33
N LEU A 36 -14.51 26.72 17.51
CA LEU A 36 -15.61 26.82 18.48
C LEU A 36 -15.10 27.00 19.92
N MET A 37 -13.88 26.58 20.23
CA MET A 37 -13.24 26.82 21.53
C MET A 37 -13.03 28.33 21.80
N GLY A 38 -12.93 29.16 20.76
CA GLY A 38 -12.88 30.62 20.85
C GLY A 38 -14.26 31.29 21.00
N MET A 39 -15.36 30.54 21.01
CA MET A 39 -16.72 31.09 21.06
C MET A 39 -16.99 31.88 22.36
N GLY A 40 -16.33 31.51 23.46
CA GLY A 40 -16.41 32.27 24.72
C GLY A 40 -15.83 33.69 24.60
N ALA A 41 -14.79 33.89 23.79
CA ALA A 41 -14.21 35.22 23.55
C ALA A 41 -15.15 36.07 22.68
N PHE A 42 -15.75 35.47 21.66
CA PHE A 42 -16.76 36.11 20.82
C PHE A 42 -18.03 36.50 21.61
N SER A 43 -18.50 35.62 22.50
CA SER A 43 -19.63 35.91 23.38
C SER A 43 -19.35 37.07 24.32
N ASN A 44 -18.15 37.12 24.92
CA ASN A 44 -17.74 38.24 25.78
C ASN A 44 -17.65 39.58 25.02
N LEU A 45 -17.28 39.52 23.74
CA LEU A 45 -17.27 40.69 22.86
C LEU A 45 -18.69 41.24 22.62
N LEU A 46 -19.63 40.37 22.28
CA LEU A 46 -21.03 40.74 22.02
C LEU A 46 -21.78 41.20 23.27
N GLN A 47 -21.46 40.62 24.43
CA GLN A 47 -22.08 41.00 25.71
C GLN A 47 -21.52 42.31 26.31
N GLY A 48 -20.57 42.98 25.63
CA GLY A 48 -19.97 44.23 26.10
C GLY A 48 -19.08 44.07 27.35
N LYS A 49 -18.70 42.84 27.72
CA LYS A 49 -17.87 42.54 28.91
C LYS A 49 -16.37 42.79 28.67
N THR A 50 -16.00 43.26 27.48
CA THR A 50 -14.62 43.52 27.08
C THR A 50 -14.31 45.00 27.21
N ALA A 51 -13.21 45.34 27.89
CA ALA A 51 -12.84 46.73 28.18
C ALA A 51 -12.66 47.58 26.90
N ASN A 52 -12.23 46.98 25.79
CA ASN A 52 -12.15 47.63 24.48
C ASN A 52 -12.64 46.66 23.38
N PRO A 53 -13.90 46.78 22.93
CA PRO A 53 -14.48 45.84 21.96
C PRO A 53 -13.83 45.91 20.57
N TRP A 54 -13.43 47.09 20.11
CA TRP A 54 -12.85 47.23 18.76
C TRP A 54 -11.52 46.50 18.61
N ILE A 55 -10.64 46.64 19.62
CA ILE A 55 -9.34 45.95 19.64
C ILE A 55 -9.55 44.44 19.79
N GLY A 56 -10.50 44.01 20.62
CA GLY A 56 -10.82 42.59 20.82
C GLY A 56 -11.36 41.96 19.54
N GLY A 57 -12.26 42.64 18.85
CA GLY A 57 -12.80 42.21 17.56
C GLY A 57 -11.73 42.10 16.47
N LEU A 58 -10.86 43.09 16.36
CA LEU A 58 -9.74 43.07 15.40
C LEU A 58 -8.77 41.93 15.69
N GLY A 59 -8.41 41.73 16.96
CA GLY A 59 -7.52 40.64 17.37
C GLY A 59 -8.14 39.26 17.14
N LEU A 60 -9.44 39.10 17.44
CA LEU A 60 -10.18 37.86 17.16
C LEU A 60 -10.19 37.54 15.67
N PHE A 61 -10.52 38.52 14.83
CA PHE A 61 -10.51 38.35 13.37
C PHE A 61 -9.12 37.95 12.88
N THR A 62 -8.08 38.69 13.32
CA THR A 62 -6.68 38.42 12.95
C THR A 62 -6.25 37.01 13.35
N PHE A 63 -6.57 36.58 14.58
CA PHE A 63 -6.27 35.24 15.05
C PHE A 63 -6.97 34.16 14.21
N ASN A 64 -8.27 34.30 13.95
CA ASN A 64 -9.03 33.33 13.16
C ASN A 64 -8.50 33.24 11.72
N SER A 65 -8.20 34.38 11.08
CA SER A 65 -7.62 34.41 9.73
C SER A 65 -6.25 33.73 9.69
N LEU A 66 -5.38 34.00 10.67
CA LEU A 66 -4.07 33.34 10.78
C LEU A 66 -4.22 31.84 11.04
N TYR A 67 -5.13 31.43 11.92
CA TYR A 67 -5.40 30.02 12.21
C TYR A 67 -5.86 29.26 10.96
N ILE A 68 -6.84 29.79 10.22
CA ILE A 68 -7.31 29.18 8.97
C ILE A 68 -6.16 29.11 7.96
N TYR A 69 -5.40 30.19 7.78
CA TYR A 69 -4.26 30.21 6.87
C TYR A 69 -3.20 29.16 7.21
N VAL A 70 -2.82 29.04 8.48
CA VAL A 70 -1.81 28.10 8.96
C VAL A 70 -2.31 26.66 8.86
N THR A 71 -3.55 26.38 9.29
CA THR A 71 -4.11 25.03 9.31
C THR A 71 -4.26 24.46 7.90
N PHE A 72 -4.71 25.23 6.91
CA PHE A 72 -4.79 24.76 5.52
C PHE A 72 -3.39 24.49 4.93
N ARG A 73 -2.41 25.33 5.24
CA ARG A 73 -1.03 25.14 4.77
C ARG A 73 -0.30 24.00 5.47
N ALA A 74 -0.71 23.60 6.68
CA ALA A 74 -0.07 22.53 7.43
C ALA A 74 -0.21 21.13 6.79
N PHE A 75 -1.18 20.93 5.89
CA PHE A 75 -1.43 19.66 5.20
C PHE A 75 -0.68 19.52 3.86
N VAL A 76 -0.07 20.60 3.37
CA VAL A 76 0.74 20.60 2.14
C VAL A 76 2.20 20.80 2.52
N LYS A 77 3.07 19.82 2.24
CA LYS A 77 4.46 19.80 2.72
C LYS A 77 5.23 21.05 2.32
N GLU A 78 5.12 21.47 1.06
CA GLU A 78 5.79 22.64 0.50
C GLU A 78 5.30 23.93 1.17
N ALA A 79 3.98 24.04 1.38
CA ALA A 79 3.38 25.20 2.02
C ALA A 79 3.69 25.25 3.52
N ARG A 80 3.77 24.10 4.20
CA ARG A 80 4.12 23.97 5.62
C ARG A 80 5.55 24.43 5.89
N GLU A 81 6.49 24.06 5.04
CA GLU A 81 7.91 24.36 5.22
C GLU A 81 8.29 25.79 4.81
N ALA A 82 7.40 26.46 4.04
CA ALA A 82 7.56 27.84 3.61
C ALA A 82 7.76 28.82 4.78
N ARG A 83 8.65 29.80 4.58
CA ARG A 83 8.94 30.86 5.57
C ARG A 83 7.68 31.64 5.96
N SER A 84 6.76 31.85 5.02
CA SER A 84 5.49 32.54 5.26
C SER A 84 4.62 31.85 6.32
N THR A 85 4.63 30.51 6.39
CA THR A 85 3.83 29.75 7.35
C THR A 85 4.43 29.81 8.75
N LYS A 86 5.77 29.78 8.84
CA LYS A 86 6.49 29.99 10.10
C LYS A 86 6.29 31.41 10.64
N VAL A 87 6.33 32.41 9.76
CA VAL A 87 6.04 33.81 10.12
C VAL A 87 4.58 33.97 10.56
N ALA A 88 3.62 33.38 9.84
CA ALA A 88 2.21 33.42 10.23
C ALA A 88 1.97 32.74 11.59
N LEU A 89 2.63 31.62 11.87
CA LEU A 89 2.57 30.94 13.17
C LEU A 89 3.17 31.80 14.29
N ALA A 90 4.30 32.47 14.03
CA ALA A 90 4.90 33.40 15.00
C ALA A 90 4.00 34.61 15.28
N LEU A 91 3.41 35.20 14.23
CA LEU A 91 2.44 36.29 14.35
C LEU A 91 1.19 35.84 15.11
N MET A 92 0.70 34.62 14.85
CA MET A 92 -0.42 34.04 15.57
C MET A 92 -0.08 33.90 17.06
N GLY A 93 1.13 33.45 17.41
CA GLY A 93 1.60 33.41 18.79
C GLY A 93 1.64 34.77 19.47
N LEU A 94 2.14 35.81 18.78
CA LEU A 94 2.16 37.18 19.29
C LEU A 94 0.74 37.70 19.56
N VAL A 95 -0.19 37.47 18.63
CA VAL A 95 -1.60 37.84 18.78
C VAL A 95 -2.24 37.10 19.95
N THR A 96 -1.97 35.79 20.10
CA THR A 96 -2.45 35.00 21.25
C THR A 96 -1.96 35.57 22.57
N CYS A 97 -0.66 35.89 22.69
CA CYS A 97 -0.11 36.48 23.91
C CYS A 97 -0.72 37.86 24.20
N ALA A 98 -0.86 38.71 23.19
CA ALA A 98 -1.44 40.05 23.35
C ALA A 98 -2.91 39.98 23.84
N LEU A 99 -3.72 39.10 23.22
CA LEU A 99 -5.11 38.88 23.60
C LEU A 99 -5.24 38.26 25.01
N ALA A 100 -4.40 37.28 25.32
CA ALA A 100 -4.38 36.62 26.62
C ALA A 100 -4.01 37.58 27.76
N LEU A 101 -2.98 38.40 27.59
CA LEU A 101 -2.55 39.38 28.58
C LEU A 101 -3.54 40.55 28.72
N GLY A 102 -4.15 40.97 27.61
CA GLY A 102 -5.08 42.08 27.56
C GLY A 102 -6.45 41.77 28.17
N TYR A 103 -7.05 40.62 27.83
CA TYR A 103 -8.43 40.31 28.19
C TYR A 103 -8.60 39.17 29.20
N GLY A 104 -7.66 38.22 29.25
CA GLY A 104 -7.73 37.06 30.14
C GLY A 104 -8.98 36.18 29.94
N GLY A 105 -9.31 35.36 30.95
CA GLY A 105 -10.52 34.54 30.95
C GLY A 105 -10.65 33.64 29.71
N SER A 106 -11.76 33.76 28.98
CA SER A 106 -12.03 32.94 27.78
C SER A 106 -11.04 33.13 26.63
N TRP A 107 -10.26 34.22 26.63
CA TRP A 107 -9.22 34.47 25.63
C TRP A 107 -7.97 33.60 25.85
N LEU A 108 -7.81 32.97 27.02
CA LEU A 108 -6.74 32.01 27.28
C LEU A 108 -6.90 30.72 26.46
N TYR A 109 -8.11 30.38 26.03
CA TYR A 109 -8.38 29.21 25.19
C TYR A 109 -7.82 29.31 23.76
N PHE A 110 -7.27 30.46 23.36
CA PHE A 110 -6.50 30.57 22.12
C PHE A 110 -5.13 29.87 22.19
N PHE A 111 -4.60 29.58 23.38
CA PHE A 111 -3.34 28.83 23.52
C PHE A 111 -3.46 27.37 23.04
N PRO A 112 -4.49 26.59 23.43
CA PRO A 112 -4.73 25.28 22.83
C PRO A 112 -4.90 25.29 21.31
N LEU A 113 -5.53 26.33 20.74
CA LEU A 113 -5.63 26.48 19.29
C LEU A 113 -4.28 26.78 18.63
N LEU A 114 -3.45 27.59 19.27
CA LEU A 114 -2.06 27.81 18.86
C LEU A 114 -1.24 26.52 18.97
N GLY A 115 -1.46 25.70 20.02
CA GLY A 115 -0.84 24.40 20.20
C GLY A 115 -1.19 23.44 19.06
N LEU A 116 -2.47 23.34 18.72
CA LEU A 116 -2.96 22.56 17.59
C LEU A 116 -2.31 22.99 16.26
N ALA A 117 -2.27 24.31 15.97
CA ALA A 117 -1.60 24.84 14.79
C ALA A 117 -0.08 24.56 14.78
N THR A 118 0.56 24.67 15.94
CA THR A 118 1.99 24.38 16.14
C THR A 118 2.29 22.91 15.86
N GLY A 119 1.51 21.98 16.44
CA GLY A 119 1.67 20.54 16.19
C GLY A 119 1.36 20.14 14.75
N ALA A 120 0.46 20.85 14.07
CA ALA A 120 0.17 20.63 12.66
C ALA A 120 1.35 21.03 11.75
N VAL A 121 2.04 22.13 12.06
CA VAL A 121 3.14 22.70 11.24
C VAL A 121 4.49 22.08 11.57
N LEU A 122 4.83 21.94 12.85
CA LEU A 122 6.12 21.43 13.29
C LEU A 122 6.03 19.91 13.44
N ARG A 123 6.66 19.19 12.52
CA ARG A 123 6.82 17.73 12.60
C ARG A 123 8.31 17.43 12.59
N GLY A 124 8.85 16.94 13.71
CA GLY A 124 10.28 16.64 13.81
C GLY A 124 10.84 16.65 15.25
N PRO A 125 12.17 16.44 15.39
CA PRO A 125 12.82 16.22 16.69
C PRO A 125 12.78 17.46 17.61
N ARG A 126 12.62 18.67 17.05
CA ARG A 126 12.50 19.92 17.82
C ARG A 126 11.10 20.19 18.35
N LEU A 127 10.11 19.37 17.98
CA LEU A 127 8.73 19.53 18.43
C LEU A 127 8.61 19.47 19.96
N GLY A 128 9.35 18.57 20.62
CA GLY A 128 9.33 18.45 22.07
C GLY A 128 9.78 19.74 22.75
N GLN A 129 10.88 20.34 22.28
CA GLN A 129 11.42 21.59 22.84
C GLN A 129 10.47 22.78 22.58
N ILE A 130 9.95 22.91 21.36
CA ILE A 130 9.08 24.02 20.98
C ILE A 130 7.70 23.89 21.65
N GLY A 131 7.15 22.67 21.70
CA GLY A 131 5.88 22.38 22.38
C GLY A 131 5.98 22.60 23.89
N LEU A 132 7.09 22.23 24.53
CA LEU A 132 7.33 22.49 25.94
C LEU A 132 7.51 23.99 26.21
N GLY A 133 8.25 24.70 25.37
CA GLY A 133 8.38 26.16 25.44
C GLY A 133 7.04 26.88 25.29
N LEU A 134 6.21 26.45 24.33
CA LEU A 134 4.87 26.99 24.12
C LEU A 134 3.95 26.71 25.33
N THR A 135 4.03 25.50 25.88
CA THR A 135 3.25 25.11 27.07
C THR A 135 3.67 25.94 28.29
N ALA A 136 4.98 26.14 28.49
CA ALA A 136 5.50 26.98 29.56
C ALA A 136 5.05 28.44 29.40
N LEU A 137 5.08 28.97 28.18
CA LEU A 137 4.58 30.31 27.87
C LEU A 137 3.08 30.43 28.19
N ALA A 138 2.26 29.46 27.77
CA ALA A 138 0.85 29.40 28.07
C ALA A 138 0.58 29.34 29.59
N ALA A 139 1.37 28.54 30.32
CA ALA A 139 1.28 28.42 31.77
C ALA A 139 1.58 29.75 32.48
N VAL A 140 2.70 30.40 32.13
CA VAL A 140 3.11 31.69 32.72
C VAL A 140 2.07 32.78 32.46
N VAL A 141 1.64 32.94 31.21
CA VAL A 141 0.66 33.97 30.84
C VAL A 141 -0.69 33.72 31.52
N SER A 142 -1.13 32.46 31.59
CA SER A 142 -2.39 32.11 32.23
C SER A 142 -2.32 32.25 33.75
N PHE A 143 -1.18 31.95 34.37
CA PHE A 143 -1.00 32.07 35.82
C PHE A 143 -1.13 33.51 36.29
N VAL A 144 -0.53 34.45 35.55
CA VAL A 144 -0.61 35.90 35.82
C VAL A 144 -2.05 36.44 35.72
N ARG A 145 -2.93 35.79 34.94
CA ARG A 145 -4.29 36.29 34.65
C ARG A 145 -5.44 35.53 35.30
N ALA A 146 -5.28 34.24 35.57
CA ALA A 146 -6.35 33.36 35.99
C ALA A 146 -5.97 32.39 37.14
N GLY A 147 -4.76 32.51 37.70
CA GLY A 147 -4.32 31.68 38.82
C GLY A 147 -4.31 30.19 38.48
N TRP A 148 -5.10 29.39 39.21
CA TRP A 148 -5.12 27.93 39.05
C TRP A 148 -5.71 27.42 37.72
N ASP A 149 -6.53 28.23 37.04
CA ASP A 149 -7.01 27.89 35.68
C ASP A 149 -5.89 27.81 34.64
N ALA A 150 -4.69 28.33 34.98
CA ALA A 150 -3.49 28.19 34.17
C ALA A 150 -3.11 26.72 33.91
N VAL A 151 -3.40 25.82 34.86
CA VAL A 151 -3.09 24.39 34.71
C VAL A 151 -3.91 23.79 33.58
N ASN A 152 -5.20 24.12 33.48
CA ASN A 152 -6.09 23.63 32.43
C ASN A 152 -5.67 24.13 31.04
N VAL A 153 -5.30 25.41 30.95
CA VAL A 153 -4.84 26.02 29.68
C VAL A 153 -3.50 25.44 29.24
N ALA A 154 -2.55 25.29 30.17
CA ALA A 154 -1.25 24.69 29.89
C ALA A 154 -1.40 23.22 29.45
N TYR A 155 -2.20 22.44 30.19
CA TYR A 155 -2.49 21.04 29.85
C TYR A 155 -3.16 20.91 28.48
N GLY A 156 -4.18 21.73 28.20
CA GLY A 156 -4.84 21.75 26.89
C GLY A 156 -3.90 22.15 25.75
N THR A 157 -2.97 23.07 25.99
CA THR A 157 -1.95 23.50 25.02
C THR A 157 -0.95 22.40 24.73
N PHE A 158 -0.46 21.73 25.77
CA PHE A 158 0.44 20.60 25.63
C PHE A 158 -0.24 19.46 24.86
N LEU A 159 -1.44 19.07 25.29
CA LEU A 159 -2.16 17.94 24.70
C LEU A 159 -2.51 18.22 23.24
N SER A 160 -3.05 19.39 22.92
CA SER A 160 -3.38 19.78 21.53
C SER A 160 -2.14 19.79 20.63
N THR A 161 -0.99 20.26 21.12
CA THR A 161 0.26 20.25 20.35
C THR A 161 0.74 18.83 20.09
N MET A 162 0.85 18.01 21.13
CA MET A 162 1.42 16.66 21.04
C MET A 162 0.51 15.70 20.26
N VAL A 163 -0.79 15.69 20.57
CA VAL A 163 -1.76 14.80 19.92
C VAL A 163 -1.88 15.13 18.43
N THR A 164 -1.99 16.41 18.07
CA THR A 164 -2.08 16.82 16.67
C THR A 164 -0.84 16.39 15.89
N ALA A 165 0.35 16.62 16.45
CA ALA A 165 1.59 16.22 15.80
C ALA A 165 1.74 14.70 15.70
N ALA A 166 1.34 13.96 16.74
CA ALA A 166 1.41 12.49 16.76
C ALA A 166 0.48 11.88 15.71
N ILE A 167 -0.79 12.33 15.65
CA ILE A 167 -1.77 11.82 14.68
C ILE A 167 -1.31 12.11 13.25
N LEU A 168 -0.87 13.34 12.97
CA LEU A 168 -0.48 13.72 11.61
C LEU A 168 0.84 13.07 11.18
N SER A 169 1.82 12.95 12.08
CA SER A 169 3.08 12.25 11.78
C SER A 169 2.87 10.76 11.58
N LEU A 170 2.02 10.11 12.38
CA LEU A 170 1.63 8.71 12.17
C LEU A 170 0.89 8.53 10.84
N SER A 171 -0.03 9.42 10.48
CA SER A 171 -0.74 9.36 9.20
C SER A 171 0.21 9.49 8.01
N GLU A 172 1.19 10.40 8.07
CA GLU A 172 2.25 10.52 7.06
C GLU A 172 3.09 9.24 6.98
N ALA A 173 3.58 8.73 8.11
CA ALA A 173 4.40 7.52 8.17
C ALA A 173 3.66 6.29 7.60
N VAL A 174 2.36 6.14 7.90
CA VAL A 174 1.54 5.05 7.34
C VAL A 174 1.39 5.20 5.83
N ARG A 175 1.20 6.43 5.31
CA ARG A 175 1.11 6.67 3.86
C ARG A 175 2.43 6.37 3.16
N GLU A 176 3.54 6.84 3.71
CA GLU A 176 4.88 6.57 3.18
C GLU A 176 5.20 5.08 3.19
N LEU A 177 4.87 4.38 4.28
CA LEU A 177 5.06 2.93 4.38
C LEU A 177 4.22 2.17 3.35
N ARG A 178 2.96 2.56 3.13
CA ARG A 178 2.10 1.96 2.11
C ARG A 178 2.67 2.17 0.71
N ALA A 179 3.07 3.40 0.38
CA ALA A 179 3.69 3.72 -0.90
C ALA A 179 4.99 2.92 -1.13
N ALA A 180 5.84 2.82 -0.10
CA ALA A 180 7.08 2.04 -0.17
C ALA A 180 6.80 0.54 -0.36
N ARG A 181 5.78 -0.02 0.30
CA ARG A 181 5.37 -1.41 0.13
C ARG A 181 4.88 -1.70 -1.29
N GLU A 182 4.08 -0.81 -1.87
CA GLU A 182 3.63 -0.95 -3.26
C GLU A 182 4.80 -0.92 -4.24
N GLU A 183 5.76 -0.01 -4.03
CA GLU A 183 6.96 0.09 -4.86
C GLU A 183 7.82 -1.18 -4.74
N LEU A 184 8.01 -1.70 -3.53
CA LEU A 184 8.72 -2.97 -3.32
C LEU A 184 8.02 -4.14 -4.01
N ALA A 185 6.69 -4.21 -3.94
CA ALA A 185 5.92 -5.25 -4.61
C ALA A 185 6.07 -5.19 -6.13
N ARG A 186 5.99 -3.99 -6.73
CA ARG A 186 6.22 -3.80 -8.18
C ARG A 186 7.62 -4.24 -8.58
N ARG A 187 8.65 -3.81 -7.85
CA ARG A 187 10.04 -4.20 -8.09
C ARG A 187 10.26 -5.70 -7.94
N ALA A 188 9.61 -6.34 -6.97
CA ALA A 188 9.69 -7.78 -6.81
C ALA A 188 9.12 -8.52 -8.02
N VAL A 189 7.96 -8.11 -8.54
CA VAL A 189 7.35 -8.69 -9.74
C VAL A 189 8.23 -8.47 -10.98
N GLU A 190 8.80 -7.29 -11.17
CA GLU A 190 9.71 -7.02 -12.29
C GLU A 190 11.00 -7.86 -12.20
N LYS A 191 11.59 -7.96 -11.01
CA LYS A 191 12.77 -8.80 -10.77
C LYS A 191 12.46 -10.27 -11.07
N GLU A 192 11.29 -10.74 -10.67
CA GLU A 192 10.82 -12.09 -10.95
C GLU A 192 10.65 -12.32 -12.46
N ARG A 193 10.02 -11.38 -13.17
CA ARG A 193 9.88 -11.44 -14.62
C ARG A 193 11.23 -11.46 -15.36
N LEU A 194 12.20 -10.68 -14.90
CA LEU A 194 13.55 -10.69 -15.47
C LEU A 194 14.30 -11.98 -15.19
N ARG A 195 14.15 -12.55 -13.98
CA ARG A 195 14.68 -13.88 -13.66
C ARG A 195 14.06 -14.93 -14.57
N PHE A 196 12.73 -14.98 -14.63
CA PHE A 196 11.99 -15.92 -15.48
C PHE A 196 12.39 -15.83 -16.96
N SER A 197 12.52 -14.61 -17.51
CA SER A 197 12.97 -14.42 -18.89
C SER A 197 14.39 -14.95 -19.13
N ARG A 198 15.28 -14.84 -18.14
CA ARG A 198 16.65 -15.35 -18.25
C ARG A 198 16.66 -16.86 -18.20
N ASP A 199 15.96 -17.46 -17.25
CA ASP A 199 15.89 -18.92 -17.10
C ASP A 199 15.28 -19.56 -18.35
N LEU A 200 14.24 -18.94 -18.93
CA LEU A 200 13.70 -19.36 -20.22
C LEU A 200 14.70 -19.22 -21.37
N HIS A 201 15.43 -18.10 -21.41
CA HIS A 201 16.43 -17.87 -22.46
C HIS A 201 17.58 -18.88 -22.38
N ASP A 202 18.04 -19.21 -21.18
CA ASP A 202 19.12 -20.17 -20.96
C ASP A 202 18.69 -21.59 -21.36
N LEU A 203 17.47 -22.02 -20.99
CA LEU A 203 16.87 -23.29 -21.40
C LEU A 203 16.71 -23.39 -22.93
N LEU A 204 16.14 -22.35 -23.54
CA LEU A 204 15.95 -22.28 -24.99
C LEU A 204 17.30 -22.27 -25.72
N GLY A 205 18.24 -21.45 -25.27
CA GLY A 205 19.55 -21.29 -25.87
C GLY A 205 20.35 -22.59 -25.85
N HIS A 206 20.35 -23.31 -24.72
CA HIS A 206 21.02 -24.60 -24.62
C HIS A 206 20.39 -25.65 -25.54
N THR A 207 19.06 -25.81 -25.49
CA THR A 207 18.34 -26.79 -26.31
C THR A 207 18.55 -26.54 -27.80
N LEU A 208 18.37 -25.30 -28.25
CA LEU A 208 18.55 -24.95 -29.65
C LEU A 208 19.98 -25.20 -30.12
N SER A 209 20.98 -24.93 -29.27
CA SER A 209 22.38 -25.23 -29.57
C SER A 209 22.60 -26.74 -29.77
N VAL A 210 22.04 -27.59 -28.89
CA VAL A 210 22.12 -29.06 -29.02
C VAL A 210 21.45 -29.54 -30.31
N ILE A 211 20.26 -29.00 -30.64
CA ILE A 211 19.54 -29.33 -31.88
C ILE A 211 20.38 -28.97 -33.10
N VAL A 212 21.01 -27.78 -33.13
CA VAL A 212 21.89 -27.35 -34.23
C VAL A 212 23.08 -28.30 -34.40
N VAL A 213 23.76 -28.64 -33.31
CA VAL A 213 24.93 -29.54 -33.34
C VAL A 213 24.55 -30.95 -33.80
N LYS A 214 23.47 -31.53 -33.28
CA LYS A 214 22.99 -32.85 -33.70
C LYS A 214 22.51 -32.84 -35.15
N SER A 215 21.86 -31.77 -35.60
CA SER A 215 21.43 -31.62 -37.00
C SER A 215 22.62 -31.58 -37.95
N GLU A 216 23.70 -30.90 -37.56
CA GLU A 216 24.95 -30.90 -38.32
C GLU A 216 25.60 -32.29 -38.37
N ALA A 217 25.61 -33.03 -37.25
CA ALA A 217 26.10 -34.41 -37.21
C ALA A 217 25.29 -35.34 -38.12
N ALA A 218 23.95 -35.27 -38.06
CA ALA A 218 23.06 -36.04 -38.94
C ALA A 218 23.37 -35.77 -40.43
N ARG A 219 23.52 -34.49 -40.81
CA ARG A 219 23.88 -34.09 -42.17
C ARG A 219 25.22 -34.65 -42.63
N ARG A 220 26.21 -34.72 -41.74
CA ARG A 220 27.55 -35.27 -42.04
C ARG A 220 27.55 -36.81 -42.12
N LEU A 221 26.69 -37.49 -41.36
CA LEU A 221 26.58 -38.95 -41.32
C LEU A 221 25.73 -39.52 -42.44
N ALA A 222 24.68 -38.82 -42.89
CA ALA A 222 23.72 -39.33 -43.88
C ALA A 222 24.34 -39.95 -45.17
N PRO A 223 25.46 -39.44 -45.74
CA PRO A 223 26.08 -40.07 -46.92
C PRO A 223 26.87 -41.34 -46.63
N ARG A 224 27.25 -41.58 -45.36
CA ARG A 224 28.17 -42.65 -44.94
C ARG A 224 27.49 -43.74 -44.12
N ASP A 225 26.56 -43.34 -43.27
CA ASP A 225 25.84 -44.20 -42.34
C ASP A 225 24.44 -43.61 -42.11
N LEU A 226 23.46 -44.18 -42.82
CA LEU A 226 22.07 -43.73 -42.76
C LEU A 226 21.44 -44.05 -41.40
N ASP A 227 21.77 -45.19 -40.79
CA ASP A 227 21.20 -45.59 -39.49
C ASP A 227 21.71 -44.69 -38.36
N ALA A 228 22.99 -44.32 -38.38
CA ALA A 228 23.54 -43.35 -37.44
C ALA A 228 22.93 -41.95 -37.62
N ALA A 229 22.66 -41.54 -38.86
CA ALA A 229 21.97 -40.27 -39.15
C ALA A 229 20.52 -40.26 -38.65
N LEU A 230 19.77 -41.34 -38.86
CA LEU A 230 18.41 -41.52 -38.36
C LEU A 230 18.37 -41.49 -36.82
N THR A 231 19.38 -42.08 -36.16
CA THR A 231 19.51 -42.01 -34.69
C THR A 231 19.65 -40.57 -34.19
N GLN A 232 20.47 -39.73 -34.85
CA GLN A 232 20.58 -38.32 -34.48
C GLN A 232 19.28 -37.54 -34.70
N ILE A 233 18.50 -37.88 -35.74
CA ILE A 233 17.18 -37.27 -35.99
C ILE A 233 16.19 -37.62 -34.89
N THR A 234 16.14 -38.89 -34.45
CA THR A 234 15.29 -39.33 -33.33
C THR A 234 15.68 -38.60 -32.03
N ASP A 235 16.98 -38.43 -31.77
CA ASP A 235 17.46 -37.67 -30.62
C ASP A 235 17.04 -36.20 -30.68
N ILE A 236 17.08 -35.56 -31.85
CA ILE A 236 16.61 -34.18 -32.04
C ILE A 236 15.10 -34.09 -31.73
N GLU A 237 14.30 -35.05 -32.18
CA GLU A 237 12.87 -35.07 -31.86
C GLU A 237 12.64 -35.20 -30.35
N SER A 238 13.38 -36.10 -29.70
CA SER A 238 13.31 -36.31 -28.24
C SER A 238 13.67 -35.03 -27.48
N VAL A 239 14.81 -34.39 -27.81
CA VAL A 239 15.26 -33.14 -27.20
C VAL A 239 14.24 -32.01 -27.41
N GLY A 240 13.67 -31.89 -28.61
CA GLY A 240 12.65 -30.88 -28.90
C GLY A 240 11.35 -31.09 -28.11
N ARG A 241 10.88 -32.34 -27.97
CA ARG A 241 9.71 -32.68 -27.15
C ARG A 241 9.95 -32.42 -25.66
N GLN A 242 11.15 -32.73 -25.18
CA GLN A 242 11.52 -32.49 -23.79
C GLN A 242 11.56 -30.99 -23.48
N ALA A 243 12.20 -30.18 -24.31
CA ALA A 243 12.26 -28.72 -24.12
C ALA A 243 10.86 -28.07 -24.18
N LEU A 244 9.96 -28.53 -25.06
CA LEU A 244 8.57 -28.08 -25.07
C LEU A 244 7.84 -28.38 -23.76
N THR A 245 8.18 -29.49 -23.11
CA THR A 245 7.63 -29.88 -21.81
C THR A 245 8.18 -28.96 -20.71
N GLU A 246 9.50 -28.77 -20.64
CA GLU A 246 10.16 -27.89 -19.67
C GLU A 246 9.68 -26.43 -19.79
N ILE A 247 9.48 -25.91 -21.00
CA ILE A 247 8.90 -24.56 -21.22
C ILE A 247 7.45 -24.49 -20.73
N ARG A 248 6.64 -25.53 -21.00
CA ARG A 248 5.25 -25.57 -20.51
C ARG A 248 5.21 -25.57 -18.99
N GLU A 249 6.09 -26.32 -18.33
CA GLU A 249 6.20 -26.37 -16.88
C GLU A 249 6.66 -25.03 -16.30
N ALA A 250 7.63 -24.37 -16.94
CA ALA A 250 8.11 -23.04 -16.56
C ALA A 250 7.02 -21.95 -16.73
N VAL A 251 6.32 -21.89 -17.88
CA VAL A 251 5.30 -20.87 -18.19
C VAL A 251 4.00 -21.08 -17.42
N THR A 252 3.61 -22.33 -17.18
CA THR A 252 2.50 -22.61 -16.26
C THR A 252 2.90 -22.40 -14.81
N GLY A 253 4.17 -22.06 -14.56
CA GLY A 253 4.67 -21.41 -13.37
C GLY A 253 4.42 -22.27 -12.16
N TYR A 254 4.87 -23.54 -12.17
CA TYR A 254 4.69 -24.38 -11.00
C TYR A 254 3.24 -24.32 -10.50
N ARG A 255 2.25 -24.21 -11.41
CA ARG A 255 0.90 -24.63 -11.11
C ARG A 255 1.06 -26.10 -10.79
N GLU A 256 1.27 -26.40 -9.51
CA GLU A 256 0.66 -27.55 -8.86
C GLU A 256 -0.60 -27.82 -9.65
N GLY A 257 -0.52 -28.82 -10.54
CA GLY A 257 -1.55 -29.05 -11.54
C GLY A 257 -2.81 -29.21 -10.74
N SER A 258 -3.72 -28.22 -10.81
CA SER A 258 -4.98 -28.36 -10.10
C SER A 258 -5.55 -29.68 -10.59
N LEU A 259 -6.04 -30.51 -9.66
CA LEU A 259 -6.51 -31.85 -9.98
C LEU A 259 -7.49 -31.80 -11.17
N THR A 260 -8.28 -30.73 -11.26
CA THR A 260 -9.15 -30.40 -12.39
C THR A 260 -8.43 -30.33 -13.75
N THR A 261 -7.31 -29.61 -13.83
CA THR A 261 -6.52 -29.48 -15.06
C THR A 261 -5.92 -30.82 -15.49
N GLU A 262 -5.44 -31.63 -14.54
CA GLU A 262 -4.91 -32.97 -14.83
C GLU A 262 -6.00 -33.97 -15.24
N LEU A 263 -7.21 -33.86 -14.67
CA LEU A 263 -8.36 -34.67 -15.09
C LEU A 263 -8.84 -34.32 -16.52
N ASP A 264 -8.81 -33.05 -16.92
CA ASP A 264 -9.15 -32.66 -18.29
C ASP A 264 -8.10 -33.18 -19.31
N ARG A 265 -6.83 -33.17 -18.92
CA ARG A 265 -5.73 -33.77 -19.70
C ARG A 265 -5.88 -35.28 -19.78
N ALA A 266 -6.21 -35.94 -18.67
CA ALA A 266 -6.47 -37.38 -18.61
C ALA A 266 -7.58 -37.78 -19.58
N ARG A 267 -8.71 -37.05 -19.57
CA ARG A 267 -9.83 -37.29 -20.48
C ARG A 267 -9.39 -37.22 -21.94
N SER A 268 -8.62 -36.19 -22.29
CA SER A 268 -8.11 -36.00 -23.65
C SER A 268 -7.16 -37.13 -24.08
N ALA A 269 -6.26 -37.56 -23.18
CA ALA A 269 -5.30 -38.63 -23.45
C ALA A 269 -5.98 -40.00 -23.62
N LEU A 270 -6.94 -40.34 -22.75
CA LEU A 270 -7.71 -41.58 -22.81
C LEU A 270 -8.56 -41.64 -24.08
N SER A 271 -9.29 -40.56 -24.41
CA SER A 271 -10.07 -40.49 -25.65
C SER A 271 -9.21 -40.62 -26.90
N ALA A 272 -8.02 -40.03 -26.92
CA ALA A 272 -7.07 -40.18 -28.03
C ALA A 272 -6.55 -41.63 -28.18
N ALA A 273 -6.54 -42.39 -27.09
CA ALA A 273 -6.20 -43.81 -27.08
C ALA A 273 -7.42 -44.74 -27.30
N SER A 274 -8.59 -44.19 -27.71
CA SER A 274 -9.85 -44.93 -27.86
C SER A 274 -10.36 -45.60 -26.58
N VAL A 275 -10.02 -45.04 -25.42
CA VAL A 275 -10.53 -45.46 -24.10
C VAL A 275 -11.61 -44.48 -23.66
N ASP A 276 -12.82 -44.97 -23.36
CA ASP A 276 -13.95 -44.14 -22.91
C ASP A 276 -13.73 -43.65 -21.45
N PRO A 277 -13.53 -42.34 -21.20
CA PRO A 277 -13.23 -41.81 -19.89
C PRO A 277 -14.49 -41.33 -19.14
N VAL A 278 -14.72 -41.87 -17.94
CA VAL A 278 -15.76 -41.43 -17.02
C VAL A 278 -15.12 -40.72 -15.83
N VAL A 279 -15.43 -39.45 -15.61
CA VAL A 279 -14.90 -38.67 -14.47
C VAL A 279 -16.05 -38.18 -13.62
N ARG A 280 -16.06 -38.56 -12.34
CA ARG A 280 -17.03 -38.08 -11.34
C ARG A 280 -16.29 -37.31 -10.25
N GLN A 281 -16.70 -36.07 -10.00
CA GLN A 281 -16.13 -35.24 -8.95
C GLN A 281 -17.16 -35.02 -7.83
N SER A 282 -16.76 -35.26 -6.59
CA SER A 282 -17.57 -35.01 -5.39
C SER A 282 -16.67 -34.65 -4.21
N GLY A 283 -17.19 -33.85 -3.27
CA GLY A 283 -16.48 -33.49 -2.03
C GLY A 283 -16.19 -31.99 -1.88
N ALA A 284 -15.55 -31.65 -0.76
CA ALA A 284 -15.11 -30.29 -0.44
C ALA A 284 -13.84 -29.91 -1.22
N PRO A 285 -13.57 -28.61 -1.44
CA PRO A 285 -12.34 -28.15 -2.08
C PRO A 285 -11.11 -28.67 -1.36
N LEU A 286 -10.15 -29.19 -2.12
CA LEU A 286 -8.89 -29.70 -1.60
C LEU A 286 -7.91 -28.55 -1.30
N THR A 287 -6.94 -28.81 -0.43
CA THR A 287 -5.80 -27.90 -0.27
C THR A 287 -4.91 -27.96 -1.52
N PRO A 288 -4.21 -26.87 -1.89
CA PRO A 288 -3.36 -26.85 -3.10
C PRO A 288 -2.35 -28.01 -3.17
N GLN A 289 -1.73 -28.34 -2.04
CA GLN A 289 -0.78 -29.46 -1.92
C GLN A 289 -1.42 -30.83 -2.24
N ASN A 290 -2.67 -31.05 -1.81
CA ASN A 290 -3.37 -32.30 -2.10
C ASN A 290 -3.86 -32.36 -3.55
N GLU A 291 -4.25 -31.22 -4.14
CA GLU A 291 -4.56 -31.15 -5.57
C GLU A 291 -3.35 -31.49 -6.43
N ALA A 292 -2.18 -30.96 -6.09
CA ALA A 292 -0.92 -31.24 -6.78
C ALA A 292 -0.57 -32.73 -6.76
N LEU A 293 -0.62 -33.33 -5.56
CA LEU A 293 -0.28 -34.74 -5.36
C LEU A 293 -1.22 -35.64 -6.15
N LEU A 294 -2.54 -35.42 -6.05
CA LEU A 294 -3.53 -36.21 -6.77
C LEU A 294 -3.46 -35.99 -8.28
N GLY A 295 -3.14 -34.77 -8.74
CA GLY A 295 -2.88 -34.49 -10.15
C GLY A 295 -1.74 -35.36 -10.70
N TRP A 296 -0.67 -35.55 -9.92
CA TRP A 296 0.45 -36.43 -10.29
C TRP A 296 0.03 -37.90 -10.36
N VAL A 297 -0.74 -38.38 -9.38
CA VAL A 297 -1.28 -39.75 -9.35
C VAL A 297 -2.16 -40.03 -10.58
N VAL A 298 -3.05 -39.10 -10.93
CA VAL A 298 -3.91 -39.21 -12.12
C VAL A 298 -3.07 -39.32 -13.40
N ARG A 299 -2.06 -38.46 -13.55
CA ARG A 299 -1.18 -38.47 -14.72
C ARG A 299 -0.48 -39.82 -14.90
N GLU A 300 0.08 -40.36 -13.84
CA GLU A 300 0.79 -41.64 -13.87
C GLU A 300 -0.18 -42.81 -14.11
N ALA A 301 -1.35 -42.79 -13.47
CA ALA A 301 -2.38 -43.80 -13.68
C ALA A 301 -2.86 -43.85 -15.14
N VAL A 302 -3.12 -42.70 -15.75
CA VAL A 302 -3.54 -42.59 -17.16
C VAL A 302 -2.44 -43.08 -18.09
N THR A 303 -1.18 -42.74 -17.80
CA THR A 303 -0.04 -43.21 -18.58
C THR A 303 0.05 -44.74 -18.56
N ASN A 304 -0.15 -45.35 -17.39
CA ASN A 304 -0.20 -46.81 -17.24
C ASN A 304 -1.37 -47.44 -17.98
N VAL A 305 -2.56 -46.83 -17.93
CA VAL A 305 -3.73 -47.30 -18.68
C VAL A 305 -3.45 -47.28 -20.18
N VAL A 306 -2.96 -46.16 -20.72
CA VAL A 306 -2.69 -46.00 -22.16
C VAL A 306 -1.59 -46.93 -22.64
N ARG A 307 -0.54 -47.17 -21.85
CA ARG A 307 0.60 -48.00 -22.27
C ARG A 307 0.41 -49.50 -22.04
N HIS A 308 -0.32 -49.90 -21.00
CA HIS A 308 -0.21 -51.27 -20.48
C HIS A 308 -1.55 -51.98 -20.25
N SER A 309 -2.69 -51.28 -20.19
CA SER A 309 -3.93 -51.92 -19.71
C SER A 309 -4.72 -52.69 -20.78
N GLY A 310 -4.71 -52.24 -22.04
CA GLY A 310 -5.64 -52.74 -23.06
C GLY A 310 -7.12 -52.46 -22.78
N ALA A 311 -7.44 -51.58 -21.83
CA ALA A 311 -8.81 -51.26 -21.45
C ALA A 311 -9.51 -50.41 -22.52
N THR A 312 -10.82 -50.61 -22.70
CA THR A 312 -11.67 -49.80 -23.59
C THR A 312 -12.48 -48.74 -22.86
N ARG A 313 -12.50 -48.80 -21.52
CA ARG A 313 -13.20 -47.85 -20.63
C ARG A 313 -12.42 -47.65 -19.34
N CYS A 314 -12.36 -46.41 -18.85
CA CYS A 314 -11.67 -46.01 -17.61
C CYS A 314 -12.60 -45.09 -16.80
N GLU A 315 -12.81 -45.39 -15.52
CA GLU A 315 -13.71 -44.63 -14.63
C GLU A 315 -13.10 -44.27 -13.28
#